data_AF-A0A191WBU4-F1
#
_entry.id   AF-A0A191WBU4-F1
#
_cell.length_a   1.000
_cell.length_b   1.000
_cell.length_c   1.000
_cell.angle_alpha   90.00
_cell.angle_beta   90.00
_cell.angle_gamma   90.00
#
_symmetry.space_group_name_H-M   'P 1'
#
loop_
_entity.id
_entity.type
_entity.pdbx_description
1 polymer ?
#
loop_
_entity_poly.entity_id
_entity_poly.type
_entity_poly.pdbx_seq_one_letter_code
_entity_poly.pdbx_strand_id
1 'polypeptide(L)'
;MDGTVLDLAPGMTDGDINENVMRSWGKLHQIRAEVVREILRGRHLPDDGPDPHGLQLRGAWIVGRIDLDGITTPIRLQLSSCYLPDGLDGRNCVIPRLGLDGSVIASSSGHGEQGAVRLSGARIAGSLEMRGTTLTNEAGPALVADGLTVEGGAFLDGAFTASGHGELGAVRLVGARIVGQLFMRGATLTNEAGFALGASGVTVGGDGFLDGAFTASGHGELGAVNLAGARIGGLLVMRGATVTNKAGPALVADGATVGGDGFLDGGFTAIGQGEQGAVRLAGARIAGHLQMDAASVDRARTGAMWVVDGLTYDGYPSVGFDEWLVLLHSGTPAYRPQPYRQLAAAARAAGHDDDARRALIRQRDDQVKRGGLTRPAKAWARFTKFTLGYGYQPWRALLGVAVVLLAAVMIVFFTPGALAHTPGATACTRVEAFQIAVDMAIPLVSTSSGSSCHITATPSGQFVAWASVFLTFSGWALTALFAAGFTRAIRQP
;
A
#
# COMPACT_ATOMS: atom_id res chain seq x y z
N MET A 1 8.30 -47.61 14.88
CA MET A 1 8.68 -46.21 14.61
C MET A 1 9.87 -45.92 15.48
N ASP A 2 11.06 -45.93 14.92
CA ASP A 2 12.33 -45.58 15.59
C ASP A 2 12.74 -44.13 15.30
N GLY A 3 11.80 -43.32 14.79
CA GLY A 3 12.05 -41.93 14.41
C GLY A 3 12.84 -41.76 13.12
N THR A 4 13.28 -42.84 12.46
CA THR A 4 14.05 -42.75 11.22
C THR A 4 13.15 -42.47 10.02
N VAL A 5 13.73 -41.85 8.98
CA VAL A 5 13.02 -41.62 7.73
C VAL A 5 12.86 -42.95 7.01
N LEU A 6 11.61 -43.36 6.75
CA LEU A 6 11.35 -44.45 5.82
C LEU A 6 11.48 -43.92 4.40
N ASP A 7 12.65 -44.14 3.81
CA ASP A 7 12.97 -43.71 2.46
C ASP A 7 12.62 -44.78 1.42
N LEU A 8 11.58 -44.50 0.63
CA LEU A 8 11.14 -45.35 -0.48
C LEU A 8 11.76 -44.93 -1.82
N ALA A 9 12.58 -43.87 -1.87
CA ALA A 9 13.31 -43.44 -3.05
C ALA A 9 14.84 -43.42 -2.79
N PRO A 10 15.45 -44.55 -2.37
CA PRO A 10 16.85 -44.59 -2.01
C PRO A 10 17.74 -44.27 -3.21
N GLY A 11 18.74 -43.41 -3.00
CA GLY A 11 19.71 -43.02 -4.03
C GLY A 11 19.25 -41.94 -5.01
N MET A 12 17.99 -41.48 -4.92
CA MET A 12 17.52 -40.29 -5.65
C MET A 12 17.72 -39.05 -4.77
N THR A 13 18.22 -37.95 -5.33
CA THR A 13 18.22 -36.65 -4.65
C THR A 13 16.86 -35.99 -4.78
N ASP A 14 16.54 -35.00 -3.95
CA ASP A 14 15.24 -34.31 -4.03
C ASP A 14 15.04 -33.59 -5.38
N GLY A 15 16.13 -33.18 -6.05
CA GLY A 15 16.07 -32.62 -7.40
C GLY A 15 15.73 -33.64 -8.49
N ASP A 16 16.00 -34.93 -8.25
CA ASP A 16 15.65 -36.00 -9.19
C ASP A 16 14.17 -36.39 -9.10
N ILE A 17 13.52 -36.12 -7.97
CA ILE A 17 12.13 -36.51 -7.70
C ILE A 17 11.17 -35.40 -8.12
N ASN A 18 10.81 -35.40 -9.40
CA ASN A 18 9.75 -34.53 -9.93
C ASN A 18 8.41 -35.26 -10.06
N GLU A 19 7.35 -34.51 -10.38
CA GLU A 19 6.00 -35.05 -10.54
C GLU A 19 5.89 -36.23 -11.53
N ASN A 20 6.63 -36.22 -12.63
CA ASN A 20 6.60 -37.31 -13.61
C ASN A 20 7.19 -38.61 -13.02
N VAL A 21 8.27 -38.48 -12.25
CA VAL A 21 8.86 -39.61 -11.52
C VAL A 21 7.86 -40.14 -10.50
N MET A 22 7.27 -39.25 -9.69
CA MET A 22 6.26 -39.59 -8.68
C MET A 22 5.06 -40.35 -9.28
N ARG A 23 4.56 -39.90 -10.43
CA ARG A 23 3.45 -40.55 -11.16
C ARG A 23 3.80 -41.93 -11.70
N SER A 24 5.09 -42.23 -11.90
CA SER A 24 5.57 -43.52 -12.40
C SER A 24 5.88 -44.54 -11.29
N TRP A 25 5.74 -44.15 -10.02
CA TRP A 25 6.03 -45.03 -8.89
C TRP A 25 5.16 -46.30 -8.90
N GLY A 26 5.82 -47.44 -8.72
CA GLY A 26 5.19 -48.75 -8.64
C GLY A 26 4.77 -49.16 -7.23
N LYS A 27 4.40 -50.43 -7.08
CA LYS A 27 3.94 -51.02 -5.80
C LYS A 27 4.91 -50.83 -4.62
N LEU A 28 6.22 -50.75 -4.88
CA LEU A 28 7.24 -50.61 -3.82
C LEU A 28 7.20 -49.25 -3.12
N HIS A 29 6.58 -48.24 -3.74
CA HIS A 29 6.41 -46.91 -3.15
C HIS A 29 5.07 -46.75 -2.43
N GLN A 30 4.16 -47.73 -2.53
CA GLN A 30 2.77 -47.56 -2.11
C GLN A 30 2.59 -47.77 -0.61
N ILE A 31 2.04 -46.75 0.06
CA ILE A 31 1.56 -46.81 1.44
C ILE A 31 0.06 -46.46 1.43
N ARG A 32 -0.77 -47.29 2.07
CA ARG A 32 -2.21 -46.97 2.18
C ARG A 32 -2.42 -45.83 3.18
N ALA A 33 -3.26 -44.85 2.82
CA ALA A 33 -3.60 -43.72 3.69
C ALA A 33 -4.16 -44.15 5.07
N GLU A 34 -4.91 -45.25 5.10
CA GLU A 34 -5.43 -45.84 6.34
C GLU A 34 -4.30 -46.20 7.33
N VAL A 35 -3.16 -46.69 6.85
CA VAL A 35 -2.02 -47.01 7.72
C VAL A 35 -1.46 -45.76 8.38
N VAL A 36 -1.35 -44.66 7.63
CA VAL A 36 -0.92 -43.36 8.18
C VAL A 36 -1.87 -42.90 9.28
N ARG A 37 -3.19 -42.95 9.03
CA ARG A 37 -4.22 -42.61 10.03
C ARG A 37 -4.09 -43.47 11.28
N GLU A 38 -3.99 -44.77 11.13
CA GLU A 38 -3.94 -45.72 12.25
C GLU A 38 -2.70 -45.51 13.11
N ILE A 39 -1.55 -45.24 12.49
CA ILE A 39 -0.35 -44.89 13.24
C ILE A 39 -0.54 -43.58 14.01
N LEU A 40 -1.11 -42.54 13.39
CA LEU A 40 -1.36 -41.26 14.05
C LEU A 40 -2.41 -41.36 15.17
N ARG A 41 -3.29 -42.36 15.14
CA ARG A 41 -4.19 -42.71 16.27
C ARG A 41 -3.46 -43.44 17.40
N GLY A 42 -2.16 -43.69 17.27
CA GLY A 42 -1.35 -44.42 18.22
C GLY A 42 -1.44 -45.95 18.10
N ARG A 43 -2.03 -46.47 17.02
CA ARG A 43 -1.97 -47.92 16.76
C ARG A 43 -0.58 -48.27 16.23
N HIS A 44 -0.06 -49.43 16.62
CA HIS A 44 1.28 -49.90 16.22
C HIS A 44 2.45 -49.06 16.76
N LEU A 45 2.23 -48.32 17.85
CA LEU A 45 3.32 -47.71 18.61
C LEU A 45 4.05 -48.76 19.47
N PRO A 46 5.36 -48.60 19.70
CA PRO A 46 6.07 -49.40 20.69
C PRO A 46 5.67 -49.02 22.12
N ASP A 47 5.96 -49.90 23.08
CA ASP A 47 5.49 -49.80 24.48
C ASP A 47 6.05 -48.56 25.21
N ASP A 48 7.18 -48.02 24.76
CA ASP A 48 7.83 -46.81 25.27
C ASP A 48 7.26 -45.50 24.67
N GLY A 49 6.25 -45.61 23.79
CA GLY A 49 5.55 -44.49 23.20
C GLY A 49 6.06 -44.09 21.81
N PRO A 50 5.52 -43.02 21.22
CA PRO A 50 5.94 -42.57 19.90
C PRO A 50 7.30 -41.89 19.96
N ASP A 51 8.16 -42.20 18.99
CA ASP A 51 9.42 -41.47 18.83
C ASP A 51 9.16 -39.96 18.64
N PRO A 52 9.97 -39.07 19.28
CA PRO A 52 9.80 -37.61 19.17
C PRO A 52 9.85 -37.04 17.75
N HIS A 53 10.50 -37.73 16.81
CA HIS A 53 10.53 -37.35 15.39
C HIS A 53 9.23 -37.69 14.65
N GLY A 54 8.43 -38.61 15.18
CA GLY A 54 7.13 -39.01 14.62
C GLY A 54 7.23 -39.86 13.36
N LEU A 55 6.21 -39.77 12.50
CA LEU A 55 6.13 -40.47 11.23
C LEU A 55 6.85 -39.68 10.14
N GLN A 56 7.95 -40.23 9.63
CA GLN A 56 8.72 -39.64 8.54
C GLN A 56 8.73 -40.57 7.32
N LEU A 57 8.10 -40.12 6.23
CA LEU A 57 8.06 -40.85 4.96
C LEU A 57 8.73 -40.02 3.88
N ARG A 58 9.53 -40.67 3.04
CA ARG A 58 10.12 -40.07 1.84
C ARG A 58 9.85 -40.90 0.59
N GLY A 59 9.50 -40.25 -0.52
CA GLY A 59 9.35 -40.94 -1.81
C GLY A 59 8.15 -41.88 -1.89
N ALA A 60 7.12 -41.65 -1.07
CA ALA A 60 5.97 -42.54 -0.96
C ALA A 60 4.80 -42.13 -1.86
N TRP A 61 4.17 -43.11 -2.53
CA TRP A 61 2.84 -42.99 -3.12
C TRP A 61 1.81 -43.31 -2.04
N ILE A 62 1.02 -42.33 -1.62
CA ILE A 62 -0.07 -42.56 -0.68
C ILE A 62 -1.35 -42.96 -1.42
N VAL A 63 -1.80 -44.19 -1.21
CA VAL A 63 -3.00 -44.74 -1.85
C VAL A 63 -4.22 -44.41 -1.00
N GLY A 64 -5.16 -43.65 -1.55
CA GLY A 64 -6.33 -43.12 -0.85
C GLY A 64 -6.06 -41.75 -0.21
N ARG A 65 -7.14 -41.07 0.19
CA ARG A 65 -7.07 -39.78 0.91
C ARG A 65 -6.59 -40.00 2.35
N ILE A 66 -5.59 -39.24 2.78
CA ILE A 66 -5.19 -39.23 4.20
C ILE A 66 -6.29 -38.53 5.00
N ASP A 67 -7.03 -39.30 5.79
CA ASP A 67 -7.99 -38.78 6.75
C ASP A 67 -7.31 -38.60 8.11
N LEU A 68 -7.17 -37.35 8.54
CA LEU A 68 -6.75 -36.88 9.85
C LEU A 68 -7.87 -36.10 10.58
N ASP A 69 -9.10 -36.10 10.05
CA ASP A 69 -10.20 -35.28 10.57
C ASP A 69 -10.47 -35.62 12.04
N GLY A 70 -10.44 -34.59 12.89
CA GLY A 70 -10.67 -34.66 14.33
C GLY A 70 -9.60 -35.43 15.13
N ILE A 71 -8.50 -35.86 14.51
CA ILE A 71 -7.43 -36.58 15.24
C ILE A 71 -6.71 -35.62 16.16
N THR A 72 -6.55 -36.01 17.43
CA THR A 72 -5.58 -35.41 18.36
C THR A 72 -4.46 -36.41 18.60
N THR A 73 -3.23 -36.04 18.27
CA THR A 73 -2.08 -36.94 18.36
C THR A 73 -0.82 -36.22 18.83
N PRO A 74 0.05 -36.88 19.62
CA PRO A 74 1.39 -36.37 19.92
C PRO A 74 2.41 -36.67 18.80
N ILE A 75 2.01 -37.37 17.74
CA ILE A 75 2.90 -37.84 16.68
C ILE A 75 3.01 -36.78 15.58
N ARG A 76 4.23 -36.42 15.19
CA ARG A 76 4.48 -35.53 14.05
C ARG A 76 4.27 -36.29 12.74
N LEU A 77 3.81 -35.60 11.70
CA LEU A 77 3.72 -36.17 10.35
C LEU A 77 4.61 -35.37 9.40
N GLN A 78 5.59 -36.05 8.79
CA GLN A 78 6.45 -35.52 7.75
C GLN A 78 6.35 -36.42 6.51
N LEU A 79 5.85 -35.86 5.43
CA LEU A 79 5.81 -36.48 4.11
C LEU A 79 6.71 -35.65 3.19
N SER A 80 7.90 -36.17 2.90
CA SER A 80 8.89 -35.48 2.07
C SER A 80 8.93 -36.09 0.69
N SER A 81 8.75 -35.29 -0.35
CA SER A 81 8.72 -35.76 -1.75
C SER A 81 7.77 -36.96 -1.89
N CYS A 82 6.53 -36.82 -1.43
CA CYS A 82 5.49 -37.86 -1.52
C CYS A 82 4.42 -37.50 -2.56
N TYR A 83 3.69 -38.50 -3.04
CA TYR A 83 2.61 -38.34 -4.03
C TYR A 83 1.28 -38.72 -3.40
N LEU A 84 0.36 -37.75 -3.31
CA LEU A 84 -0.96 -37.87 -2.69
C LEU A 84 -2.04 -37.53 -3.73
N PRO A 85 -2.43 -38.46 -4.61
CA PRO A 85 -3.40 -38.20 -5.70
C PRO A 85 -4.84 -38.00 -5.24
N ASP A 86 -5.18 -38.36 -4.00
CA ASP A 86 -6.52 -38.24 -3.43
C ASP A 86 -6.61 -37.16 -2.34
N GLY A 87 -5.50 -36.47 -2.05
CA GLY A 87 -5.45 -35.37 -1.09
C GLY A 87 -5.28 -35.76 0.38
N LEU A 88 -5.43 -34.75 1.24
CA LEU A 88 -5.34 -34.86 2.71
C LEU A 88 -6.50 -34.08 3.34
N ASP A 89 -7.22 -34.72 4.27
CA ASP A 89 -8.24 -34.09 5.11
C ASP A 89 -7.81 -34.09 6.58
N GLY A 90 -7.32 -32.95 7.06
CA GLY A 90 -6.95 -32.72 8.45
C GLY A 90 -7.80 -31.65 9.12
N ARG A 91 -9.09 -31.57 8.79
CA ARG A 91 -10.01 -30.67 9.50
C ARG A 91 -10.01 -30.96 11.00
N ASN A 92 -10.08 -29.91 11.81
CA ASN A 92 -10.17 -30.01 13.27
C ASN A 92 -9.11 -30.90 13.96
N CYS A 93 -8.01 -31.23 13.28
CA CYS A 93 -6.98 -32.07 13.86
C CYS A 93 -6.10 -31.25 14.82
N VAL A 94 -5.47 -31.93 15.77
CA VAL A 94 -4.46 -31.36 16.67
C VAL A 94 -3.20 -32.20 16.53
N ILE A 95 -2.18 -31.63 15.89
CA ILE A 95 -0.93 -32.33 15.58
C ILE A 95 0.27 -31.43 15.92
N PRO A 96 1.42 -31.97 16.36
CA PRO A 96 2.54 -31.11 16.72
C PRO A 96 3.25 -30.51 15.50
N ARG A 97 3.23 -31.20 14.36
CA ARG A 97 3.85 -30.74 13.11
C ARG A 97 3.22 -31.47 11.94
N LEU A 98 2.98 -30.73 10.85
CA LEU A 98 2.56 -31.27 9.57
C LEU A 98 3.52 -30.75 8.49
N GLY A 99 4.31 -31.66 7.92
CA GLY A 99 5.23 -31.38 6.83
C GLY A 99 4.85 -32.15 5.57
N LEU A 100 4.85 -31.46 4.45
CA LEU A 100 4.48 -31.92 3.11
C LEU A 100 5.53 -31.47 2.07
N ASP A 101 6.74 -31.20 2.53
CA ASP A 101 7.81 -30.61 1.71
C ASP A 101 8.08 -31.45 0.44
N GLY A 102 8.24 -30.78 -0.70
CA GLY A 102 8.49 -31.39 -2.01
C GLY A 102 7.37 -32.30 -2.52
N SER A 103 6.26 -32.45 -1.79
CA SER A 103 5.22 -33.40 -2.14
C SER A 103 4.29 -32.86 -3.23
N VAL A 104 3.74 -33.77 -4.04
CA VAL A 104 2.74 -33.47 -5.05
C VAL A 104 1.39 -34.00 -4.57
N ILE A 105 0.46 -33.08 -4.34
CA ILE A 105 -0.88 -33.39 -3.89
C ILE A 105 -1.85 -32.89 -4.96
N ALA A 106 -2.43 -33.84 -5.69
CA ALA A 106 -3.44 -33.57 -6.70
C ALA A 106 -4.80 -34.04 -6.18
N SER A 107 -5.87 -33.46 -6.69
CA SER A 107 -7.22 -33.98 -6.50
C SER A 107 -7.91 -34.03 -7.86
N SER A 108 -7.66 -35.09 -8.64
CA SER A 108 -8.30 -35.35 -9.94
C SER A 108 -9.55 -36.24 -9.83
N SER A 109 -9.73 -36.94 -8.71
CA SER A 109 -10.69 -38.02 -8.52
C SER A 109 -11.95 -37.57 -7.75
N GLY A 110 -12.79 -36.69 -8.32
CA GLY A 110 -14.19 -36.55 -7.86
C GLY A 110 -14.45 -35.96 -6.46
N HIS A 111 -13.46 -35.30 -5.84
CA HIS A 111 -13.58 -34.73 -4.48
C HIS A 111 -14.14 -33.29 -4.41
N GLY A 112 -14.63 -32.76 -5.53
CA GLY A 112 -15.46 -31.54 -5.60
C GLY A 112 -14.82 -30.24 -5.07
N GLU A 113 -15.68 -29.27 -4.74
CA GLU A 113 -15.33 -27.93 -4.23
C GLU A 113 -14.64 -27.92 -2.85
N GLN A 114 -14.22 -29.07 -2.32
CA GLN A 114 -13.87 -29.26 -0.92
C GLN A 114 -12.39 -29.05 -0.56
N GLY A 115 -11.47 -29.17 -1.54
CA GLY A 115 -10.03 -28.96 -1.31
C GLY A 115 -9.14 -30.20 -1.52
N ALA A 116 -7.97 -30.03 -2.16
CA ALA A 116 -6.95 -31.07 -2.21
C ALA A 116 -6.30 -31.30 -0.83
N VAL A 117 -5.99 -30.21 -0.12
CA VAL A 117 -5.57 -30.24 1.30
C VAL A 117 -6.56 -29.44 2.13
N ARG A 118 -7.12 -30.06 3.17
CA ARG A 118 -8.10 -29.44 4.08
C ARG A 118 -7.54 -29.38 5.48
N LEU A 119 -7.42 -28.19 6.03
CA LEU A 119 -6.91 -27.91 7.38
C LEU A 119 -7.83 -26.95 8.14
N SER A 120 -9.10 -26.88 7.75
CA SER A 120 -10.06 -25.99 8.40
C SER A 120 -10.20 -26.30 9.89
N GLY A 121 -9.99 -25.31 10.74
CA GLY A 121 -10.04 -25.45 12.20
C GLY A 121 -8.94 -26.34 12.80
N ALA A 122 -7.95 -26.78 12.02
CA ALA A 122 -6.83 -27.56 12.53
C ALA A 122 -5.96 -26.73 13.48
N ARG A 123 -5.25 -27.40 14.38
CA ARG A 123 -4.31 -26.81 15.34
C ARG A 123 -2.96 -27.52 15.22
N ILE A 124 -1.98 -26.78 14.75
CA ILE A 124 -0.60 -27.25 14.60
C ILE A 124 0.24 -26.59 15.69
N ALA A 125 0.67 -27.36 16.69
CA ALA A 125 1.39 -26.82 17.85
C ALA A 125 2.83 -26.35 17.52
N GLY A 126 3.36 -26.79 16.39
CA GLY A 126 4.64 -26.37 15.84
C GLY A 126 4.42 -25.71 14.49
N SER A 127 5.08 -26.22 13.46
CA SER A 127 5.08 -25.60 12.13
C SER A 127 4.23 -26.37 11.12
N LEU A 128 3.65 -25.63 10.17
CA LEU A 128 3.14 -26.16 8.90
C LEU A 128 4.24 -25.98 7.85
N GLU A 129 4.70 -27.07 7.25
CA GLU A 129 5.80 -27.08 6.28
C GLU A 129 5.29 -27.61 4.93
N MET A 130 5.35 -26.77 3.90
CA MET A 130 4.91 -27.08 2.53
C MET A 130 5.92 -26.52 1.53
N ARG A 131 7.22 -26.62 1.83
CA ARG A 131 8.27 -26.06 0.98
C ARG A 131 8.37 -26.84 -0.31
N GLY A 132 8.28 -26.17 -1.45
CA GLY A 132 8.32 -26.82 -2.76
C GLY A 132 7.18 -27.81 -3.02
N THR A 133 6.11 -27.76 -2.23
CA THR A 133 4.93 -28.60 -2.43
C THR A 133 4.12 -28.09 -3.64
N THR A 134 3.61 -29.02 -4.45
CA THR A 134 2.69 -28.71 -5.56
C THR A 134 1.28 -29.18 -5.19
N LEU A 135 0.34 -28.25 -5.12
CA LEU A 135 -1.07 -28.50 -4.86
C LEU A 135 -1.91 -28.21 -6.10
N THR A 136 -2.68 -29.18 -6.57
CA THR A 136 -3.59 -28.98 -7.71
C THR A 136 -4.99 -29.50 -7.41
N ASN A 137 -6.00 -28.67 -7.69
CA ASN A 137 -7.41 -29.07 -7.68
C ASN A 137 -8.16 -28.38 -8.82
N GLU A 138 -8.66 -29.17 -9.76
CA GLU A 138 -9.37 -28.67 -10.95
C GLU A 138 -10.84 -28.33 -10.68
N ALA A 139 -11.40 -28.78 -9.55
CA ALA A 139 -12.81 -28.61 -9.21
C ALA A 139 -13.05 -27.64 -8.04
N GLY A 140 -12.01 -27.12 -7.41
CA GLY A 140 -12.13 -26.32 -6.19
C GLY A 140 -10.78 -25.79 -5.68
N PRO A 141 -10.71 -25.34 -4.42
CA PRO A 141 -9.47 -24.84 -3.84
C PRO A 141 -8.37 -25.90 -3.75
N ALA A 142 -7.11 -25.49 -3.85
CA ALA A 142 -5.97 -26.37 -3.65
C ALA A 142 -5.72 -26.60 -2.15
N LEU A 143 -5.71 -25.51 -1.36
CA LEU A 143 -5.55 -25.53 0.09
C LEU A 143 -6.70 -24.77 0.77
N VAL A 144 -7.40 -25.45 1.68
CA VAL A 144 -8.44 -24.85 2.53
C VAL A 144 -7.97 -24.89 3.98
N ALA A 145 -7.49 -23.77 4.51
CA ALA A 145 -6.98 -23.64 5.87
C ALA A 145 -7.69 -22.52 6.65
N ASP A 146 -9.00 -22.37 6.42
CA ASP A 146 -9.84 -21.41 7.13
C ASP A 146 -9.87 -21.70 8.63
N GLY A 147 -9.59 -20.70 9.46
CA GLY A 147 -9.50 -20.84 10.91
C GLY A 147 -8.38 -21.75 11.42
N LEU A 148 -7.42 -22.12 10.57
CA LEU A 148 -6.22 -22.88 10.97
C LEU A 148 -5.47 -22.10 12.07
N THR A 149 -5.03 -22.79 13.11
CA THR A 149 -4.09 -22.25 14.10
C THR A 149 -2.74 -22.94 13.96
N VAL A 150 -1.67 -22.17 13.78
CA VAL A 150 -0.28 -22.64 13.80
C VAL A 150 0.45 -21.87 14.90
N GLU A 151 0.88 -22.55 15.95
CA GLU A 151 1.59 -21.92 17.07
C GLU A 151 3.05 -21.56 16.70
N GLY A 152 3.64 -22.27 15.74
CA GLY A 152 4.90 -21.93 15.10
C GLY A 152 4.72 -21.09 13.83
N GLY A 153 5.54 -21.36 12.82
CA GLY A 153 5.48 -20.70 11.51
C GLY A 153 4.75 -21.55 10.45
N ALA A 154 4.22 -20.88 9.43
CA ALA A 154 3.71 -21.51 8.23
C ALA A 154 4.67 -21.24 7.06
N PHE A 155 5.25 -22.30 6.50
CA PHE A 155 6.28 -22.24 5.46
C PHE A 155 5.73 -22.80 4.14
N LEU A 156 5.26 -21.91 3.27
CA LEU A 156 4.77 -22.19 1.92
C LEU A 156 5.72 -21.55 0.89
N ASP A 157 7.02 -21.78 1.04
CA ASP A 157 8.10 -21.19 0.23
C ASP A 157 8.81 -22.24 -0.64
N GLY A 158 9.95 -21.90 -1.22
CA GLY A 158 10.80 -22.87 -1.92
C GLY A 158 10.18 -23.43 -3.21
N ALA A 159 9.55 -22.57 -4.02
CA ALA A 159 8.78 -22.94 -5.22
C ALA A 159 7.45 -23.67 -4.94
N PHE A 160 6.86 -23.45 -3.77
CA PHE A 160 5.48 -23.84 -3.49
C PHE A 160 4.54 -23.38 -4.62
N THR A 161 3.76 -24.30 -5.15
CA THR A 161 2.81 -24.02 -6.23
C THR A 161 1.42 -24.48 -5.84
N ALA A 162 0.41 -23.61 -5.99
CA ALA A 162 -0.97 -23.97 -5.74
C ALA A 162 -1.87 -23.49 -6.89
N SER A 163 -2.50 -24.45 -7.56
CA SER A 163 -3.50 -24.19 -8.60
C SER A 163 -4.86 -24.71 -8.15
N GLY A 164 -5.81 -23.79 -8.01
CA GLY A 164 -7.19 -24.09 -7.67
C GLY A 164 -8.17 -23.53 -8.69
N HIS A 165 -9.43 -23.94 -8.56
CA HIS A 165 -10.53 -23.53 -9.41
C HIS A 165 -11.73 -23.08 -8.58
N GLY A 166 -12.66 -22.36 -9.23
CA GLY A 166 -13.88 -21.86 -8.61
C GLY A 166 -13.70 -20.58 -7.79
N GLU A 167 -14.82 -20.04 -7.32
CA GLU A 167 -14.88 -18.75 -6.61
C GLU A 167 -14.23 -18.79 -5.21
N LEU A 168 -14.03 -20.00 -4.66
CA LEU A 168 -13.51 -20.20 -3.32
C LEU A 168 -11.99 -20.02 -3.18
N GLY A 169 -11.27 -19.83 -4.29
CA GLY A 169 -9.86 -19.48 -4.27
C GLY A 169 -8.88 -20.63 -4.48
N ALA A 170 -7.58 -20.37 -4.69
CA ALA A 170 -6.56 -21.44 -4.73
C ALA A 170 -6.06 -21.80 -3.34
N VAL A 171 -5.64 -20.80 -2.54
CA VAL A 171 -5.21 -20.96 -1.15
C VAL A 171 -6.10 -20.10 -0.25
N ARG A 172 -6.70 -20.73 0.76
CA ARG A 172 -7.53 -20.06 1.76
C ARG A 172 -6.90 -20.16 3.15
N LEU A 173 -6.74 -19.00 3.78
CA LEU A 173 -6.24 -18.78 5.14
C LEU A 173 -7.21 -17.83 5.89
N VAL A 174 -8.51 -17.87 5.56
CA VAL A 174 -9.49 -16.91 6.10
C VAL A 174 -9.60 -17.09 7.62
N GLY A 175 -9.34 -16.02 8.37
CA GLY A 175 -9.33 -16.04 9.83
C GLY A 175 -8.29 -16.98 10.45
N ALA A 176 -7.30 -17.45 9.67
CA ALA A 176 -6.24 -18.30 10.20
C ALA A 176 -5.36 -17.49 11.18
N ARG A 177 -4.82 -18.17 12.19
CA ARG A 177 -3.93 -17.63 13.20
C ARG A 177 -2.58 -18.33 13.13
N ILE A 178 -1.57 -17.60 12.69
CA ILE A 178 -0.18 -18.05 12.66
C ILE A 178 0.54 -17.24 13.73
N VAL A 179 0.94 -17.86 14.82
CA VAL A 179 1.58 -17.16 15.95
C VAL A 179 3.00 -16.73 15.58
N GLY A 180 3.71 -17.53 14.79
CA GLY A 180 4.99 -17.16 14.20
C GLY A 180 4.86 -16.34 12.91
N GLN A 181 5.71 -16.66 11.94
CA GLN A 181 5.80 -15.99 10.65
C GLN A 181 5.06 -16.77 9.56
N LEU A 182 4.59 -16.06 8.53
CA LEU A 182 4.06 -16.63 7.29
C LEU A 182 5.07 -16.42 6.17
N PHE A 183 5.60 -17.51 5.61
CA PHE A 183 6.52 -17.48 4.49
C PHE A 183 5.83 -18.00 3.23
N MET A 184 5.80 -17.18 2.18
CA MET A 184 5.34 -17.53 0.84
C MET A 184 6.36 -17.10 -0.22
N ARG A 185 7.66 -17.18 0.11
CA ARG A 185 8.72 -16.67 -0.76
C ARG A 185 8.82 -17.50 -2.05
N GLY A 186 8.74 -16.83 -3.19
CA GLY A 186 8.78 -17.48 -4.50
C GLY A 186 7.61 -18.43 -4.77
N ALA A 187 6.53 -18.34 -4.00
CA ALA A 187 5.35 -19.14 -4.23
C ALA A 187 4.60 -18.69 -5.50
N THR A 188 3.97 -19.65 -6.18
CA THR A 188 3.15 -19.41 -7.38
C THR A 188 1.72 -19.88 -7.15
N LEU A 189 0.78 -18.94 -7.15
CA LEU A 189 -0.63 -19.20 -6.85
C LEU A 189 -1.51 -18.83 -8.05
N THR A 190 -2.35 -19.76 -8.50
CA THR A 190 -3.22 -19.52 -9.67
C THR A 190 -4.65 -19.97 -9.42
N ASN A 191 -5.60 -19.09 -9.72
CA ASN A 191 -7.01 -19.41 -9.85
C ASN A 191 -7.64 -18.61 -10.99
N GLU A 192 -8.41 -19.28 -11.84
CA GLU A 192 -9.03 -18.67 -13.01
C GLU A 192 -10.42 -18.07 -12.75
N ALA A 193 -11.09 -18.45 -11.66
CA ALA A 193 -12.46 -18.03 -11.34
C ALA A 193 -12.58 -17.21 -10.05
N GLY A 194 -11.65 -17.37 -9.11
CA GLY A 194 -11.63 -16.66 -7.83
C GLY A 194 -10.24 -16.13 -7.45
N PHE A 195 -10.07 -15.79 -6.17
CA PHE A 195 -8.80 -15.25 -5.67
C PHE A 195 -7.68 -16.32 -5.68
N ALA A 196 -6.43 -15.90 -5.83
CA ALA A 196 -5.29 -16.82 -5.70
C ALA A 196 -4.98 -17.09 -4.22
N LEU A 197 -4.98 -16.03 -3.39
CA LEU A 197 -4.77 -16.10 -1.94
C LEU A 197 -5.87 -15.35 -1.20
N GLY A 198 -6.67 -16.08 -0.43
CA GLY A 198 -7.70 -15.51 0.45
C GLY A 198 -7.26 -15.61 1.90
N ALA A 199 -6.76 -14.52 2.44
CA ALA A 199 -6.24 -14.42 3.80
C ALA A 199 -6.92 -13.25 4.55
N SER A 200 -8.22 -13.06 4.30
CA SER A 200 -9.01 -12.06 5.00
C SER A 200 -9.08 -12.38 6.50
N GLY A 201 -8.84 -11.37 7.33
CA GLY A 201 -8.79 -11.52 8.79
C GLY A 201 -7.67 -12.42 9.31
N VAL A 202 -6.69 -12.82 8.49
CA VAL A 202 -5.55 -13.61 8.95
C VAL A 202 -4.80 -12.84 10.05
N THR A 203 -4.36 -13.54 11.08
CA THR A 203 -3.47 -12.99 12.10
C THR A 203 -2.12 -13.69 12.05
N VAL A 204 -1.07 -12.93 11.80
CA VAL A 204 0.33 -13.36 11.82
C VAL A 204 1.02 -12.63 12.97
N GLY A 205 1.56 -13.36 13.95
CA GLY A 205 2.19 -12.75 15.12
C GLY A 205 3.54 -12.12 14.81
N GLY A 206 4.28 -12.69 13.85
CA GLY A 206 5.52 -12.11 13.31
C GLY A 206 5.31 -11.42 11.96
N ASP A 207 6.26 -11.65 11.06
CA ASP A 207 6.29 -11.11 9.70
C ASP A 207 5.52 -11.98 8.69
N GLY A 208 4.98 -11.33 7.66
CA GLY A 208 4.45 -11.95 6.45
C GLY A 208 5.36 -11.68 5.25
N PHE A 209 5.96 -12.73 4.71
CA PHE A 209 6.88 -12.67 3.56
C PHE A 209 6.20 -13.22 2.29
N LEU A 210 5.83 -12.35 1.38
CA LEU A 210 5.31 -12.65 0.04
C LEU A 210 6.25 -12.05 -1.01
N ASP A 211 7.55 -12.32 -0.89
CA ASP A 211 8.63 -11.76 -1.72
C ASP A 211 9.38 -12.86 -2.51
N GLY A 212 10.53 -12.52 -3.11
CA GLY A 212 11.38 -13.50 -3.78
C GLY A 212 10.76 -14.08 -5.05
N ALA A 213 10.18 -13.23 -5.90
CA ALA A 213 9.42 -13.62 -7.09
C ALA A 213 8.11 -14.37 -6.79
N PHE A 214 7.47 -14.05 -5.66
CA PHE A 214 6.08 -14.47 -5.42
C PHE A 214 5.17 -14.04 -6.57
N THR A 215 4.36 -14.98 -7.07
CA THR A 215 3.37 -14.71 -8.11
C THR A 215 1.98 -15.16 -7.70
N ALA A 216 0.99 -14.30 -7.93
CA ALA A 216 -0.41 -14.60 -7.68
C ALA A 216 -1.27 -14.14 -8.86
N SER A 217 -2.00 -15.07 -9.48
CA SER A 217 -2.95 -14.79 -10.56
C SER A 217 -4.33 -15.24 -10.15
N GLY A 218 -5.25 -14.28 -9.98
CA GLY A 218 -6.63 -14.52 -9.60
C GLY A 218 -7.65 -13.91 -10.58
N HIS A 219 -8.90 -14.07 -10.21
CA HIS A 219 -10.07 -13.51 -10.87
C HIS A 219 -11.10 -13.05 -9.83
N GLY A 220 -12.02 -12.17 -10.23
CA GLY A 220 -13.14 -11.71 -9.42
C GLY A 220 -12.86 -10.46 -8.59
N GLU A 221 -13.92 -9.93 -7.97
CA GLU A 221 -13.93 -8.61 -7.33
C GLU A 221 -13.22 -8.55 -5.96
N LEU A 222 -12.98 -9.71 -5.34
CA LEU A 222 -12.41 -9.79 -3.99
C LEU A 222 -10.88 -9.66 -3.93
N GLY A 223 -10.22 -9.48 -5.07
CA GLY A 223 -8.77 -9.39 -5.14
C GLY A 223 -8.09 -10.71 -5.53
N ALA A 224 -6.96 -10.68 -6.23
CA ALA A 224 -6.16 -11.89 -6.41
C ALA A 224 -5.46 -12.30 -5.11
N VAL A 225 -4.99 -11.30 -4.35
CA VAL A 225 -4.53 -11.46 -2.96
C VAL A 225 -5.44 -10.63 -2.07
N ASN A 226 -6.17 -11.29 -1.17
CA ASN A 226 -7.07 -10.66 -0.23
C ASN A 226 -6.54 -10.78 1.20
N LEU A 227 -6.06 -9.67 1.75
CA LEU A 227 -5.59 -9.44 3.11
C LEU A 227 -6.52 -8.46 3.86
N ALA A 228 -7.79 -8.36 3.46
CA ALA A 228 -8.74 -7.46 4.12
C ALA A 228 -8.85 -7.77 5.62
N GLY A 229 -8.64 -6.77 6.47
CA GLY A 229 -8.66 -6.92 7.93
C GLY A 229 -7.53 -7.78 8.51
N ALA A 230 -6.51 -8.12 7.72
CA ALA A 230 -5.36 -8.91 8.20
C ALA A 230 -4.60 -8.16 9.30
N ARG A 231 -4.02 -8.92 10.23
CA ARG A 231 -3.19 -8.40 11.33
C ARG A 231 -1.82 -9.05 11.28
N ILE A 232 -0.80 -8.27 11.00
CA ILE A 232 0.58 -8.72 10.91
C ILE A 232 1.35 -7.99 12.00
N GLY A 233 1.89 -8.73 12.97
CA GLY A 233 2.55 -8.16 14.14
C GLY A 233 3.88 -7.50 13.81
N GLY A 234 4.60 -8.02 12.81
CA GLY A 234 5.86 -7.47 12.31
C GLY A 234 5.70 -6.81 10.94
N LEU A 235 6.56 -7.20 10.01
CA LEU A 235 6.68 -6.65 8.66
C LEU A 235 5.72 -7.34 7.68
N LEU A 236 5.21 -6.58 6.70
CA LEU A 236 4.61 -7.14 5.48
C LEU A 236 5.55 -6.88 4.30
N VAL A 237 6.14 -7.94 3.75
CA VAL A 237 7.13 -7.83 2.66
C VAL A 237 6.54 -8.42 1.38
N MET A 238 6.34 -7.58 0.37
CA MET A 238 5.89 -7.96 -0.97
C MET A 238 6.88 -7.53 -2.06
N ARG A 239 8.17 -7.46 -1.71
CA ARG A 239 9.23 -6.99 -2.61
C ARG A 239 9.35 -7.87 -3.85
N GLY A 240 9.29 -7.25 -5.03
CA GLY A 240 9.39 -7.96 -6.31
C GLY A 240 8.26 -8.94 -6.60
N ALA A 241 7.16 -8.89 -5.85
CA ALA A 241 6.02 -9.77 -6.08
C ALA A 241 5.18 -9.32 -7.29
N THR A 242 4.66 -10.28 -8.04
CA THR A 242 3.75 -10.02 -9.17
C THR A 242 2.34 -10.52 -8.84
N VAL A 243 1.40 -9.59 -8.70
CA VAL A 243 0.01 -9.90 -8.39
C VAL A 243 -0.88 -9.42 -9.53
N THR A 244 -1.65 -10.33 -10.11
CA THR A 244 -2.50 -10.08 -11.27
C THR A 244 -3.92 -10.54 -11.00
N ASN A 245 -4.90 -9.71 -11.34
CA ASN A 245 -6.30 -10.08 -11.32
C ASN A 245 -6.96 -9.67 -12.64
N LYS A 246 -7.70 -10.61 -13.24
CA LYS A 246 -8.36 -10.42 -14.54
C LYS A 246 -9.70 -9.67 -14.47
N ALA A 247 -10.34 -9.53 -13.31
CA ALA A 247 -11.67 -8.87 -13.20
C ALA A 247 -11.83 -7.92 -12.00
N GLY A 248 -10.91 -7.94 -11.04
CA GLY A 248 -10.94 -7.06 -9.86
C GLY A 248 -9.56 -6.50 -9.47
N PRO A 249 -9.43 -6.01 -8.23
CA PRO A 249 -8.14 -5.54 -7.70
C PRO A 249 -7.08 -6.64 -7.72
N ALA A 250 -5.80 -6.29 -7.88
CA ALA A 250 -4.72 -7.25 -7.68
C ALA A 250 -4.57 -7.56 -6.18
N LEU A 251 -4.44 -6.52 -5.36
CA LEU A 251 -4.22 -6.62 -3.92
C LEU A 251 -5.32 -5.88 -3.16
N VAL A 252 -5.97 -6.56 -2.22
CA VAL A 252 -6.92 -5.97 -1.28
C VAL A 252 -6.38 -6.11 0.13
N ALA A 253 -6.02 -5.02 0.77
CA ALA A 253 -5.53 -4.95 2.15
C ALA A 253 -6.31 -3.89 2.96
N ASP A 254 -7.59 -3.73 2.63
CA ASP A 254 -8.49 -2.80 3.31
C ASP A 254 -8.59 -3.15 4.80
N GLY A 255 -8.38 -2.16 5.68
CA GLY A 255 -8.41 -2.32 7.13
C GLY A 255 -7.29 -3.21 7.70
N ALA A 256 -6.30 -3.60 6.90
CA ALA A 256 -5.16 -4.38 7.39
C ALA A 256 -4.32 -3.57 8.38
N THR A 257 -3.72 -4.25 9.36
CA THR A 257 -2.80 -3.66 10.33
C THR A 257 -1.45 -4.35 10.24
N VAL A 258 -0.39 -3.57 10.11
CA VAL A 258 1.02 -4.01 10.09
C VAL A 258 1.74 -3.32 11.25
N GLY A 259 2.29 -4.09 12.17
CA GLY A 259 2.94 -3.59 13.38
C GLY A 259 4.34 -3.03 13.15
N GLY A 260 4.96 -3.35 12.01
CA GLY A 260 6.21 -2.74 11.54
C GLY A 260 6.03 -2.05 10.18
N ASP A 261 7.04 -2.21 9.32
CA ASP A 261 7.08 -1.61 7.98
C ASP A 261 6.29 -2.46 6.97
N GLY A 262 5.74 -1.78 5.95
CA GLY A 262 5.17 -2.40 4.76
C GLY A 262 6.05 -2.14 3.54
N PHE A 263 6.51 -3.19 2.87
CA PHE A 263 7.38 -3.11 1.69
C PHE A 263 6.64 -3.61 0.45
N LEU A 264 6.29 -2.67 -0.43
CA LEU A 264 5.74 -2.91 -1.78
C LEU A 264 6.69 -2.27 -2.81
N ASP A 265 7.95 -2.67 -2.78
CA ASP A 265 9.06 -2.08 -3.54
C ASP A 265 9.82 -3.13 -4.37
N GLY A 266 10.94 -2.72 -4.98
CA GLY A 266 11.90 -3.64 -5.61
C GLY A 266 11.31 -4.41 -6.78
N GLY A 267 10.49 -3.75 -7.59
CA GLY A 267 9.84 -4.36 -8.76
C GLY A 267 8.53 -5.08 -8.42
N PHE A 268 7.89 -4.76 -7.28
CA PHE A 268 6.49 -5.14 -7.05
C PHE A 268 5.64 -4.76 -8.27
N THR A 269 4.69 -5.60 -8.65
CA THR A 269 3.83 -5.36 -9.81
C THR A 269 2.42 -5.80 -9.47
N ALA A 270 1.51 -4.84 -9.35
CA ALA A 270 0.09 -5.08 -9.15
C ALA A 270 -0.71 -4.72 -10.41
N ILE A 271 -1.32 -5.72 -11.06
CA ILE A 271 -2.16 -5.54 -12.25
C ILE A 271 -3.60 -5.96 -11.96
N GLY A 272 -4.46 -4.99 -11.68
CA GLY A 272 -5.90 -5.21 -11.50
C GLY A 272 -6.72 -4.80 -12.73
N GLN A 273 -7.92 -5.34 -12.83
CA GLN A 273 -8.97 -4.85 -13.74
C GLN A 273 -10.15 -4.38 -12.91
N GLY A 274 -10.73 -3.22 -13.23
CA GLY A 274 -11.93 -2.72 -12.55
C GLY A 274 -11.75 -1.39 -11.84
N GLU A 275 -12.88 -0.73 -11.58
CA GLU A 275 -12.93 0.66 -11.10
C GLU A 275 -12.45 0.85 -9.65
N GLN A 276 -12.31 -0.25 -8.92
CA GLN A 276 -12.04 -0.27 -7.49
C GLN A 276 -10.55 -0.15 -7.10
N GLY A 277 -9.65 0.10 -8.04
CA GLY A 277 -8.21 0.21 -7.80
C GLY A 277 -7.48 -1.12 -8.02
N ALA A 278 -6.27 -1.10 -8.56
CA ALA A 278 -5.41 -2.29 -8.61
C ALA A 278 -4.90 -2.69 -7.21
N VAL A 279 -4.60 -1.70 -6.35
CA VAL A 279 -4.18 -1.92 -4.95
C VAL A 279 -5.09 -1.17 -3.99
N ARG A 280 -5.70 -1.88 -3.04
CA ARG A 280 -6.58 -1.28 -2.04
C ARG A 280 -5.96 -1.38 -0.65
N LEU A 281 -5.84 -0.24 0.01
CA LEU A 281 -5.27 -0.05 1.35
C LEU A 281 -6.21 0.85 2.18
N ALA A 282 -7.51 0.82 1.89
CA ALA A 282 -8.48 1.72 2.52
C ALA A 282 -8.56 1.41 4.02
N GLY A 283 -8.35 2.41 4.87
CA GLY A 283 -8.34 2.25 6.33
C GLY A 283 -7.21 1.38 6.88
N ALA A 284 -6.22 1.01 6.06
CA ALA A 284 -5.08 0.22 6.52
C ALA A 284 -4.19 1.06 7.46
N ARG A 285 -3.52 0.38 8.40
CA ARG A 285 -2.61 1.00 9.37
C ARG A 285 -1.27 0.31 9.32
N ILE A 286 -0.23 1.06 9.01
CA ILE A 286 1.15 0.60 9.03
C ILE A 286 1.83 1.39 10.14
N ALA A 287 2.29 0.74 11.20
CA ALA A 287 2.91 1.45 12.32
C ALA A 287 4.29 2.00 11.93
N GLY A 288 4.99 1.37 11.00
CA GLY A 288 6.28 1.82 10.49
C GLY A 288 6.21 2.62 9.20
N HIS A 289 7.23 2.45 8.38
CA HIS A 289 7.34 3.02 7.04
C HIS A 289 6.55 2.21 6.02
N LEU A 290 5.86 2.92 5.13
CA LEU A 290 5.34 2.34 3.90
C LEU A 290 6.34 2.62 2.77
N GLN A 291 7.09 1.61 2.39
CA GLN A 291 8.02 1.67 1.26
C GLN A 291 7.31 1.20 0.00
N MET A 292 7.23 2.07 -0.99
CA MET A 292 6.71 1.77 -2.32
C MET A 292 7.59 2.48 -3.34
N ASP A 293 7.67 1.99 -4.56
CA ASP A 293 8.24 2.74 -5.71
C ASP A 293 7.09 3.14 -6.68
N ALA A 294 7.21 4.16 -7.53
CA ALA A 294 6.08 4.46 -8.45
C ALA A 294 5.82 3.36 -9.48
N ALA A 295 6.81 2.52 -9.76
CA ALA A 295 6.66 1.36 -10.65
C ALA A 295 5.91 0.20 -9.99
N SER A 296 5.78 0.23 -8.65
CA SER A 296 5.28 -0.88 -7.82
C SER A 296 3.83 -1.22 -8.15
N VAL A 297 3.08 -0.21 -8.56
CA VAL A 297 1.70 -0.34 -9.05
C VAL A 297 1.71 -0.02 -10.54
N ASP A 298 2.29 -0.93 -11.33
CA ASP A 298 2.53 -0.71 -12.75
C ASP A 298 1.23 -0.30 -13.48
N ARG A 299 0.12 -1.03 -13.33
CA ARG A 299 -1.12 -0.76 -14.12
C ARG A 299 -2.40 -1.26 -13.46
N ALA A 300 -3.40 -0.39 -13.33
CA ALA A 300 -4.78 -0.83 -13.52
C ALA A 300 -5.05 -0.87 -15.03
N ARG A 301 -5.51 -1.99 -15.59
CA ARG A 301 -5.85 -2.03 -17.04
C ARG A 301 -7.03 -1.10 -17.35
N THR A 302 -7.95 -1.01 -16.41
CA THR A 302 -9.13 -0.14 -16.42
C THR A 302 -9.29 0.40 -15.00
N GLY A 303 -9.44 1.72 -14.83
CA GLY A 303 -9.72 2.34 -13.53
C GLY A 303 -8.52 2.95 -12.80
N ALA A 304 -8.69 3.16 -11.50
CA ALA A 304 -7.69 3.79 -10.63
C ALA A 304 -6.54 2.83 -10.31
N MET A 305 -5.35 3.36 -10.01
CA MET A 305 -4.22 2.51 -9.59
C MET A 305 -4.42 2.01 -8.15
N TRP A 306 -5.03 2.82 -7.27
CA TRP A 306 -5.06 2.54 -5.83
C TRP A 306 -6.13 3.28 -5.05
N VAL A 307 -6.53 2.67 -3.93
CA VAL A 307 -7.47 3.23 -2.96
C VAL A 307 -6.79 3.29 -1.60
N VAL A 308 -6.53 4.50 -1.11
CA VAL A 308 -5.76 4.74 0.13
C VAL A 308 -6.52 5.61 1.13
N ASP A 309 -7.83 5.75 0.98
CA ASP A 309 -8.65 6.54 1.90
C ASP A 309 -8.63 5.90 3.30
N GLY A 310 -8.16 6.64 4.30
CA GLY A 310 -7.98 6.15 5.66
C GLY A 310 -6.66 5.43 5.93
N LEU A 311 -5.78 5.29 4.93
CA LEU A 311 -4.43 4.73 5.11
C LEU A 311 -3.62 5.61 6.07
N THR A 312 -2.97 4.99 7.05
CA THR A 312 -2.06 5.66 8.01
C THR A 312 -0.71 4.97 8.06
N TYR A 313 0.34 5.78 8.22
CA TYR A 313 1.75 5.36 8.30
C TYR A 313 2.59 6.42 9.00
N ASP A 314 3.55 6.03 9.84
CA ASP A 314 4.34 6.98 10.64
C ASP A 314 5.59 7.47 9.88
N GLY A 315 6.06 6.68 8.91
CA GLY A 315 7.26 6.97 8.13
C GLY A 315 7.12 8.04 7.04
N TYR A 316 8.22 8.75 6.75
CA TYR A 316 8.31 9.56 5.53
C TYR A 316 8.36 8.65 4.29
N PRO A 317 7.64 8.96 3.18
CA PRO A 317 7.65 8.11 1.99
C PRO A 317 9.05 7.97 1.39
N SER A 318 9.50 6.73 1.17
CA SER A 318 10.83 6.43 0.62
C SER A 318 10.98 6.81 -0.86
N VAL A 319 9.89 6.75 -1.62
CA VAL A 319 9.83 7.12 -3.05
C VAL A 319 10.11 8.61 -3.30
N GLY A 320 10.16 9.42 -2.24
CA GLY A 320 10.22 10.85 -2.33
C GLY A 320 8.85 11.50 -2.36
N PHE A 321 8.80 12.72 -1.86
CA PHE A 321 7.56 13.44 -1.62
C PHE A 321 6.76 13.76 -2.88
N ASP A 322 7.45 14.26 -3.91
CA ASP A 322 6.81 14.72 -5.14
C ASP A 322 6.19 13.55 -5.91
N GLU A 323 6.85 12.39 -5.92
CA GLU A 323 6.37 11.17 -6.53
C GLU A 323 5.15 10.62 -5.79
N TRP A 324 5.21 10.53 -4.45
CA TRP A 324 4.04 10.16 -3.62
C TRP A 324 2.84 11.09 -3.85
N LEU A 325 3.09 12.39 -4.04
CA LEU A 325 2.05 13.38 -4.28
C LEU A 325 1.42 13.26 -5.68
N VAL A 326 2.21 12.91 -6.70
CA VAL A 326 1.70 12.54 -8.03
C VAL A 326 0.79 11.33 -7.90
N LEU A 327 1.27 10.30 -7.23
CA LEU A 327 0.58 9.04 -6.99
C LEU A 327 -0.77 9.25 -6.27
N LEU A 328 -0.84 10.09 -5.23
CA LEU A 328 -2.11 10.45 -4.59
C LEU A 328 -3.09 11.16 -5.53
N HIS A 329 -2.58 12.01 -6.43
CA HIS A 329 -3.44 12.80 -7.32
C HIS A 329 -3.96 12.03 -8.54
N SER A 330 -3.10 11.28 -9.22
CA SER A 330 -3.44 10.55 -10.44
C SER A 330 -3.87 9.12 -10.17
N GLY A 331 -3.43 8.54 -9.05
CA GLY A 331 -3.67 7.14 -8.73
C GLY A 331 -4.97 6.85 -8.00
N THR A 332 -5.59 7.85 -7.37
CA THR A 332 -6.82 7.68 -6.58
C THR A 332 -8.08 7.97 -7.41
N PRO A 333 -9.17 7.20 -7.21
CA PRO A 333 -10.39 7.33 -8.03
C PRO A 333 -11.12 8.66 -7.82
N ALA A 334 -11.09 9.21 -6.60
CA ALA A 334 -11.79 10.44 -6.25
C ALA A 334 -10.98 11.27 -5.25
N TYR A 335 -11.28 12.57 -5.17
CA TYR A 335 -10.70 13.42 -4.13
C TYR A 335 -11.08 12.93 -2.73
N ARG A 336 -10.06 12.74 -1.90
CA ARG A 336 -10.18 12.50 -0.46
C ARG A 336 -9.18 13.39 0.29
N PRO A 337 -9.59 14.09 1.35
CA PRO A 337 -8.70 14.98 2.08
C PRO A 337 -7.68 14.23 2.94
N GLN A 338 -8.03 13.05 3.46
CA GLN A 338 -7.23 12.33 4.45
C GLN A 338 -5.84 11.93 3.93
N PRO A 339 -5.65 11.37 2.72
CA PRO A 339 -4.32 10.95 2.26
C PRO A 339 -3.31 12.09 2.17
N TYR A 340 -3.75 13.28 1.73
CA TYR A 340 -2.90 14.47 1.69
C TYR A 340 -2.54 14.97 3.11
N ARG A 341 -3.49 14.89 4.04
CA ARG A 341 -3.25 15.27 5.44
C ARG A 341 -2.30 14.29 6.13
N GLN A 342 -2.40 12.99 5.83
CA GLN A 342 -1.46 11.97 6.29
C GLN A 342 -0.04 12.26 5.79
N LEU A 343 0.12 12.51 4.49
CA LEU A 343 1.42 12.88 3.91
C LEU A 343 1.99 14.15 4.57
N ALA A 344 1.15 15.16 4.79
CA ALA A 344 1.58 16.39 5.45
C ALA A 344 1.98 16.17 6.92
N ALA A 345 1.31 15.26 7.63
CA ALA A 345 1.64 14.90 9.01
C ALA A 345 2.99 14.16 9.07
N ALA A 346 3.19 13.15 8.22
CA ALA A 346 4.45 12.43 8.09
C ALA A 346 5.62 13.36 7.72
N ALA A 347 5.40 14.31 6.80
CA ALA A 347 6.40 15.30 6.44
C ALA A 347 6.79 16.21 7.61
N ARG A 348 5.84 16.66 8.43
CA ARG A 348 6.15 17.44 9.65
C ARG A 348 6.91 16.61 10.67
N ALA A 349 6.49 15.36 10.89
CA ALA A 349 7.17 14.47 11.83
C ALA A 349 8.63 14.23 11.44
N ALA A 350 8.94 14.20 10.14
CA ALA A 350 10.29 14.11 9.61
C ALA A 350 11.07 15.44 9.57
N GLY A 351 10.45 16.58 9.94
CA GLY A 351 11.08 17.91 9.90
C GLY A 351 11.02 18.62 8.54
N HIS A 352 10.28 18.08 7.57
CA HIS A 352 10.10 18.66 6.23
C HIS A 352 8.85 19.57 6.18
N ASP A 353 8.92 20.74 6.82
CA ASP A 353 7.80 21.69 6.90
C ASP A 353 7.35 22.24 5.53
N ASP A 354 8.29 22.43 4.60
CA ASP A 354 7.99 22.84 3.23
C ASP A 354 7.12 21.81 2.51
N ASP A 355 7.44 20.54 2.69
CA ASP A 355 6.74 19.42 2.06
C ASP A 355 5.34 19.27 2.66
N ALA A 356 5.22 19.43 3.97
CA ALA A 356 3.92 19.50 4.62
C ALA A 356 3.03 20.63 4.07
N ARG A 357 3.60 21.81 3.78
CA ARG A 357 2.86 22.90 3.11
C ARG A 357 2.50 22.54 1.68
N ARG A 358 3.43 21.98 0.91
CA ARG A 358 3.20 21.54 -0.48
C ARG A 358 2.06 20.52 -0.57
N ALA A 359 1.98 19.57 0.35
CA ALA A 359 0.93 18.56 0.42
C ALA A 359 -0.46 19.20 0.59
N LEU A 360 -0.59 20.16 1.51
CA LEU A 360 -1.85 20.85 1.77
C LEU A 360 -2.26 21.83 0.65
N ILE A 361 -1.29 22.47 0.00
CA ILE A 361 -1.55 23.25 -1.22
C ILE A 361 -2.11 22.33 -2.31
N ARG A 362 -1.49 21.15 -2.50
CA ARG A 362 -1.95 20.19 -3.50
C ARG A 362 -3.31 19.61 -3.19
N GLN A 363 -3.59 19.33 -1.92
CA GLN A 363 -4.92 18.94 -1.44
C GLN A 363 -5.96 19.95 -1.89
N ARG A 364 -5.69 21.25 -1.69
CA ARG A 364 -6.64 22.31 -2.05
C ARG A 364 -6.80 22.44 -3.57
N ASP A 365 -5.71 22.33 -4.32
CA ASP A 365 -5.76 22.26 -5.78
C ASP A 365 -6.62 21.11 -6.29
N ASP A 366 -6.47 19.94 -5.67
CA ASP A 366 -7.24 18.77 -6.04
C ASP A 366 -8.72 18.89 -5.67
N GLN A 367 -9.02 19.48 -4.50
CA GLN A 367 -10.38 19.81 -4.10
C GLN A 367 -11.06 20.74 -5.12
N VAL A 368 -10.35 21.77 -5.61
CA VAL A 368 -10.87 22.71 -6.61
C VAL A 368 -11.23 22.02 -7.93
N LYS A 369 -10.45 21.00 -8.31
CA LYS A 369 -10.65 20.24 -9.55
C LYS A 369 -11.71 19.14 -9.40
N ARG A 370 -11.58 18.29 -8.38
CA ARG A 370 -12.31 17.03 -8.19
C ARG A 370 -13.33 17.04 -7.04
N GLY A 371 -13.36 18.07 -6.21
CA GLY A 371 -14.18 18.15 -4.98
C GLY A 371 -15.56 18.78 -5.12
N GLY A 372 -16.06 19.03 -6.34
CA GLY A 372 -17.44 19.47 -6.56
C GLY A 372 -17.81 20.90 -6.12
N LEU A 373 -16.83 21.82 -5.97
CA LEU A 373 -17.09 23.20 -5.53
C LEU A 373 -17.96 24.02 -6.51
N THR A 374 -18.72 24.96 -5.96
CA THR A 374 -19.45 25.98 -6.72
C THR A 374 -18.50 26.93 -7.48
N ARG A 375 -18.98 27.53 -8.58
CA ARG A 375 -18.19 28.50 -9.38
C ARG A 375 -17.59 29.67 -8.57
N PRO A 376 -18.32 30.37 -7.68
CA PRO A 376 -17.73 31.44 -6.87
C PRO A 376 -16.63 30.91 -5.94
N ALA A 377 -16.82 29.74 -5.32
CA ALA A 377 -15.81 29.13 -4.47
C ALA A 377 -14.53 28.77 -5.25
N LYS A 378 -14.67 28.31 -6.51
CA LYS A 378 -13.52 28.08 -7.42
C LYS A 378 -12.79 29.38 -7.76
N ALA A 379 -13.51 30.48 -8.02
CA ALA A 379 -12.91 31.79 -8.30
C ALA A 379 -12.12 32.32 -7.09
N TRP A 380 -12.72 32.25 -5.89
CA TRP A 380 -12.07 32.62 -4.64
C TRP A 380 -10.83 31.75 -4.35
N ALA A 381 -10.91 30.44 -4.59
CA ALA A 381 -9.78 29.55 -4.47
C ALA A 381 -8.64 29.94 -5.43
N ARG A 382 -8.93 30.26 -6.70
CA ARG A 382 -7.89 30.71 -7.65
C ARG A 382 -7.24 32.02 -7.22
N PHE A 383 -8.03 32.98 -6.73
CA PHE A 383 -7.51 34.25 -6.21
C PHE A 383 -6.56 34.02 -5.02
N THR A 384 -6.98 33.24 -4.03
CA THR A 384 -6.17 32.93 -2.84
C THR A 384 -4.96 32.04 -3.16
N LYS A 385 -5.03 31.18 -4.18
CA LYS A 385 -3.87 30.44 -4.70
C LYS A 385 -2.79 31.39 -5.21
N PHE A 386 -3.18 32.36 -6.04
CA PHE A 386 -2.24 33.29 -6.66
C PHE A 386 -1.60 34.22 -5.61
N THR A 387 -2.43 34.85 -4.78
CA THR A 387 -1.98 35.86 -3.82
C THR A 387 -1.30 35.29 -2.58
N LEU A 388 -1.74 34.14 -2.08
CA LEU A 388 -1.33 33.61 -0.76
C LEU A 388 -0.90 32.14 -0.77
N GLY A 389 -0.96 31.46 -1.93
CA GLY A 389 -0.79 30.00 -1.97
C GLY A 389 -1.78 29.28 -1.04
N TYR A 390 -3.05 29.74 -1.04
CA TYR A 390 -4.11 29.32 -0.09
C TYR A 390 -3.81 29.62 1.39
N GLY A 391 -2.93 30.58 1.68
CA GLY A 391 -2.52 30.92 3.04
C GLY A 391 -1.34 30.09 3.57
N TYR A 392 -0.77 29.21 2.74
CA TYR A 392 0.45 28.47 3.08
C TYR A 392 1.73 29.18 2.62
N GLN A 393 1.64 30.19 1.75
CA GLN A 393 2.78 30.96 1.23
C GLN A 393 2.51 32.47 1.30
N PRO A 394 2.41 33.06 2.52
CA PRO A 394 2.08 34.48 2.69
C PRO A 394 3.11 35.42 2.07
N TRP A 395 4.37 34.98 1.92
CA TRP A 395 5.44 35.75 1.29
C TRP A 395 5.13 36.21 -0.15
N ARG A 396 4.23 35.53 -0.87
CA ARG A 396 3.77 35.96 -2.22
C ARG A 396 3.10 37.33 -2.21
N ALA A 397 2.43 37.69 -1.11
CA ALA A 397 1.86 39.02 -0.97
C ALA A 397 2.95 40.11 -0.92
N LEU A 398 4.13 39.81 -0.35
CA LEU A 398 5.27 40.73 -0.34
C LEU A 398 5.84 40.94 -1.74
N LEU A 399 5.89 39.89 -2.58
CA LEU A 399 6.23 40.06 -4.00
C LEU A 399 5.23 40.99 -4.70
N GLY A 400 3.94 40.86 -4.40
CA GLY A 400 2.92 41.78 -4.88
C GLY A 400 3.21 43.22 -4.48
N VAL A 401 3.56 43.48 -3.22
CA VAL A 401 3.95 44.82 -2.73
C VAL A 401 5.18 45.33 -3.48
N ALA A 402 6.18 44.49 -3.73
CA ALA A 402 7.35 44.86 -4.51
C ALA A 402 7.01 45.22 -5.97
N VAL A 403 6.05 44.51 -6.59
CA VAL A 403 5.55 44.85 -7.94
C VAL A 403 4.79 46.18 -7.94
N VAL A 404 3.95 46.43 -6.92
CA VAL A 404 3.25 47.72 -6.75
C VAL A 404 4.25 48.85 -6.58
N LEU A 405 5.32 48.66 -5.79
CA LEU A 405 6.41 49.62 -5.63
C LEU A 405 7.14 49.88 -6.95
N LEU A 406 7.49 48.83 -7.69
CA LEU A 406 8.15 48.96 -8.99
C LEU A 406 7.25 49.71 -9.98
N ALA A 407 5.94 49.43 -9.99
CA ALA A 407 4.98 50.16 -10.82
C ALA A 407 4.88 51.63 -10.42
N ALA A 408 4.85 51.94 -9.12
CA ALA A 408 4.85 53.32 -8.62
C ALA A 408 6.10 54.08 -9.07
N VAL A 409 7.29 53.46 -8.95
CA VAL A 409 8.56 54.03 -9.42
C VAL A 409 8.51 54.23 -10.93
N MET A 410 8.09 53.25 -11.71
CA MET A 410 7.98 53.39 -13.17
C MET A 410 7.03 54.52 -13.56
N ILE A 411 5.85 54.61 -12.94
CA ILE A 411 4.86 55.66 -13.26
C ILE A 411 5.41 57.05 -12.93
N VAL A 412 6.04 57.21 -11.77
CA VAL A 412 6.61 58.49 -11.34
C VAL A 412 7.78 58.93 -12.22
N PHE A 413 8.70 58.02 -12.57
CA PHE A 413 9.91 58.36 -13.31
C PHE A 413 9.70 58.47 -14.83
N PHE A 414 8.67 57.81 -15.39
CA PHE A 414 8.38 57.82 -16.83
C PHE A 414 7.19 58.72 -17.21
N THR A 415 6.68 59.54 -16.29
CA THR A 415 5.62 60.53 -16.58
C THR A 415 6.16 61.95 -16.36
N PRO A 416 6.79 62.57 -17.37
CA PRO A 416 7.36 63.92 -17.24
C PRO A 416 6.30 64.95 -16.84
N GLY A 417 6.69 65.90 -15.98
CA GLY A 417 5.82 67.00 -15.53
C GLY A 417 4.75 66.58 -14.52
N ALA A 418 4.69 65.32 -14.11
CA ALA A 418 3.73 64.85 -13.11
C ALA A 418 4.05 65.32 -11.68
N LEU A 419 5.32 65.57 -11.37
CA LEU A 419 5.80 66.04 -10.07
C LEU A 419 6.55 67.37 -10.21
N ALA A 420 6.27 68.32 -9.32
CA ALA A 420 7.01 69.58 -9.25
C ALA A 420 7.01 70.18 -7.83
N HIS A 421 8.00 71.02 -7.52
CA HIS A 421 7.99 71.82 -6.29
C HIS A 421 6.99 72.98 -6.40
N THR A 422 6.28 73.25 -5.31
CA THR A 422 5.43 74.44 -5.18
C THR A 422 5.91 75.32 -4.03
N PRO A 423 6.01 76.66 -4.21
CA PRO A 423 5.75 77.43 -5.44
C PRO A 423 6.99 77.50 -6.36
N GLY A 424 6.82 77.27 -7.67
CA GLY A 424 7.92 77.44 -8.64
C GLY A 424 7.94 76.47 -9.83
N ALA A 425 7.16 75.37 -9.77
CA ALA A 425 7.07 74.36 -10.83
C ALA A 425 8.44 73.80 -11.27
N THR A 426 9.42 73.75 -10.36
CA THR A 426 10.73 73.14 -10.61
C THR A 426 10.64 71.61 -10.50
N ALA A 427 11.48 70.90 -11.25
CA ALA A 427 11.50 69.44 -11.23
C ALA A 427 11.96 68.90 -9.86
N CYS A 428 11.27 67.88 -9.36
CA CYS A 428 11.66 67.23 -8.11
C CYS A 428 12.97 66.45 -8.22
N THR A 429 13.68 66.30 -7.10
CA THR A 429 14.85 65.43 -7.05
C THR A 429 14.45 63.97 -7.24
N ARG A 430 15.38 63.14 -7.71
CA ARG A 430 15.15 61.69 -7.86
C ARG A 430 14.82 61.01 -6.53
N VAL A 431 15.32 61.55 -5.42
CA VAL A 431 15.05 61.03 -4.07
C VAL A 431 13.62 61.34 -3.66
N GLU A 432 13.14 62.58 -3.83
CA GLU A 432 11.76 62.96 -3.54
C GLU A 432 10.77 62.18 -4.41
N ALA A 433 11.07 62.02 -5.71
CA ALA A 433 10.27 61.21 -6.61
C ALA A 433 10.18 59.74 -6.16
N PHE A 434 11.27 59.17 -5.67
CA PHE A 434 11.29 57.82 -5.10
C PHE A 434 10.51 57.73 -3.78
N GLN A 435 10.63 58.70 -2.88
CA GLN A 435 9.87 58.75 -1.62
C GLN A 435 8.36 58.79 -1.88
N ILE A 436 7.91 59.62 -2.83
CA ILE A 436 6.50 59.65 -3.25
C ILE A 436 6.08 58.28 -3.80
N ALA A 437 6.90 57.63 -4.62
CA ALA A 437 6.60 56.29 -5.13
C ALA A 437 6.52 55.22 -4.00
N VAL A 438 7.34 55.32 -2.95
CA VAL A 438 7.28 54.46 -1.77
C VAL A 438 5.96 54.67 -1.02
N ASP A 439 5.56 55.92 -0.81
CA ASP A 439 4.32 56.27 -0.10
C ASP A 439 3.07 55.79 -0.87
N MET A 440 3.14 55.71 -2.21
CA MET A 440 2.08 55.12 -3.02
C MET A 440 1.92 53.61 -2.81
N ALA A 441 3.01 52.89 -2.48
CA ALA A 441 3.03 51.43 -2.46
C ALA A 441 2.99 50.82 -1.05
N ILE A 442 3.58 51.49 -0.05
CA ILE A 442 3.72 51.01 1.32
C ILE A 442 2.97 51.97 2.26
N PRO A 443 1.71 51.69 2.58
CA PRO A 443 0.86 52.66 3.27
C PRO A 443 1.22 52.91 4.74
N LEU A 444 2.06 52.05 5.34
CA LEU A 444 2.47 52.15 6.73
C LEU A 444 3.68 53.08 6.95
N VAL A 445 4.27 53.60 5.87
CA VAL A 445 5.46 54.46 5.93
C VAL A 445 5.19 55.72 5.12
N SER A 446 5.42 56.88 5.73
CA SER A 446 5.30 58.19 5.08
C SER A 446 6.67 58.82 4.92
N THR A 447 7.37 58.47 3.85
CA THR A 447 8.75 58.90 3.56
C THR A 447 8.84 60.28 2.91
N SER A 448 7.76 60.78 2.29
CA SER A 448 7.72 62.10 1.64
C SER A 448 7.22 63.22 2.57
N SER A 449 6.89 62.90 3.84
CA SER A 449 6.43 63.86 4.83
C SER A 449 7.48 64.95 5.09
N GLY A 450 7.19 66.17 4.64
CA GLY A 450 8.11 67.31 4.73
C GLY A 450 8.87 67.64 3.43
N SER A 451 8.66 66.88 2.35
CA SER A 451 9.13 67.27 1.01
C SER A 451 8.21 68.32 0.38
N SER A 452 8.79 69.29 -0.32
CA SER A 452 8.03 70.34 -1.03
C SER A 452 7.63 69.91 -2.46
N CYS A 453 7.82 68.63 -2.79
CA CYS A 453 7.50 68.03 -4.08
C CYS A 453 6.07 67.48 -4.05
N HIS A 454 5.23 67.89 -5.00
CA HIS A 454 3.83 67.47 -5.06
C HIS A 454 3.41 67.06 -6.47
N ILE A 455 2.33 66.27 -6.54
CA ILE A 455 1.68 65.89 -7.80
C ILE A 455 1.04 67.15 -8.41
N THR A 456 1.35 67.42 -9.68
CA THR A 456 0.88 68.64 -10.37
C THR A 456 -0.57 68.53 -10.81
N ALA A 457 -1.23 69.67 -11.06
CA ALA A 457 -2.57 69.71 -11.63
C ALA A 457 -2.61 69.50 -13.16
N THR A 458 -1.48 69.15 -13.78
CA THR A 458 -1.37 68.89 -15.23
C THR A 458 -2.07 67.57 -15.61
N PRO A 459 -2.37 67.31 -16.89
CA PRO A 459 -2.88 66.01 -17.32
C PRO A 459 -2.00 64.83 -16.88
N SER A 460 -0.67 64.99 -16.95
CA SER A 460 0.32 64.03 -16.44
C SER A 460 0.21 63.82 -14.93
N GLY A 461 0.05 64.90 -14.16
CA GLY A 461 -0.11 64.85 -12.71
C GLY A 461 -1.46 64.24 -12.29
N GLN A 462 -2.55 64.54 -13.00
CA GLN A 462 -3.85 63.89 -12.78
C GLN A 462 -3.79 62.38 -13.03
N PHE A 463 -3.08 61.95 -14.05
CA PHE A 463 -2.83 60.53 -14.30
C PHE A 463 -2.09 59.87 -13.12
N VAL A 464 -0.99 60.48 -12.66
CA VAL A 464 -0.23 59.99 -11.49
C VAL A 464 -1.06 60.02 -10.21
N ALA A 465 -1.94 61.01 -10.02
CA ALA A 465 -2.86 61.07 -8.89
C ALA A 465 -3.85 59.88 -8.88
N TRP A 466 -4.49 59.58 -10.02
CA TRP A 466 -5.37 58.41 -10.12
C TRP A 466 -4.62 57.09 -9.94
N ALA A 467 -3.43 56.98 -10.52
CA ALA A 467 -2.55 55.82 -10.33
C ALA A 467 -2.16 55.65 -8.85
N SER A 468 -1.85 56.74 -8.15
CA SER A 468 -1.49 56.73 -6.74
C SER A 468 -2.60 56.14 -5.87
N VAL A 469 -3.87 56.53 -6.08
CA VAL A 469 -5.02 56.00 -5.33
C VAL A 469 -5.15 54.48 -5.53
N PHE A 470 -5.03 54.01 -6.78
CA PHE A 470 -5.13 52.60 -7.10
C PHE A 470 -3.98 51.78 -6.50
N LEU A 471 -2.76 52.29 -6.57
CA LEU A 471 -1.57 51.65 -6.01
C LEU A 471 -1.62 51.61 -4.48
N THR A 472 -2.08 52.69 -3.84
CA THR A 472 -2.25 52.74 -2.38
C THR A 472 -3.29 51.75 -1.91
N PHE A 473 -4.44 51.66 -2.58
CA PHE A 473 -5.46 50.64 -2.27
C PHE A 473 -4.91 49.22 -2.46
N SER A 474 -4.16 48.98 -3.54
CA SER A 474 -3.52 47.69 -3.81
C SER A 474 -2.47 47.33 -2.75
N GLY A 475 -1.66 48.30 -2.32
CA GLY A 475 -0.69 48.18 -1.23
C GLY A 475 -1.36 47.78 0.08
N TRP A 476 -2.40 48.52 0.50
CA TRP A 476 -3.21 48.17 1.68
C TRP A 476 -3.79 46.76 1.59
N ALA A 477 -4.37 46.39 0.45
CA ALA A 477 -4.94 45.07 0.25
C ALA A 477 -3.89 43.96 0.37
N LEU A 478 -2.72 44.11 -0.24
CA LEU A 478 -1.64 43.11 -0.19
C LEU A 478 -1.00 43.01 1.19
N THR A 479 -0.79 44.14 1.89
CA THR A 479 -0.31 44.13 3.28
C THR A 479 -1.31 43.47 4.22
N ALA A 480 -2.62 43.75 4.05
CA ALA A 480 -3.67 43.08 4.82
C ALA A 480 -3.71 41.57 4.52
N LEU A 481 -3.56 41.16 3.25
CA LEU A 481 -3.46 39.75 2.85
C LEU A 481 -2.24 39.07 3.47
N PHE A 482 -1.08 39.74 3.49
CA PHE A 482 0.12 39.23 4.16
C PHE A 482 -0.13 39.00 5.65
N ALA A 483 -0.67 39.99 6.36
CA ALA A 483 -0.99 39.89 7.78
C ALA A 483 -2.01 38.78 8.06
N ALA A 484 -3.05 38.66 7.24
CA ALA A 484 -4.08 37.62 7.36
C ALA A 484 -3.53 36.21 7.05
N GLY A 485 -2.58 36.08 6.12
CA GLY A 485 -1.89 34.84 5.84
C GLY A 485 -0.91 34.43 6.95
N PHE A 486 -0.20 35.40 7.53
CA PHE A 486 0.74 35.19 8.64
C PHE A 486 0.03 34.76 9.93
N THR A 487 -1.09 35.41 10.25
CA THR A 487 -1.93 35.11 11.43
C THR A 487 -2.78 33.83 11.28
N ARG A 488 -2.65 33.09 10.17
CA ARG A 488 -3.42 31.87 9.84
C ARG A 488 -4.93 32.07 9.70
N ALA A 489 -5.45 33.31 9.73
CA ALA A 489 -6.89 33.60 9.66
C ALA A 489 -7.57 33.10 8.37
N ILE A 490 -6.79 32.88 7.29
CA ILE A 490 -7.27 32.43 5.98
C ILE A 490 -7.24 30.90 5.83
N ARG A 491 -6.67 30.15 6.79
CA ARG A 491 -6.65 28.67 6.75
C ARG A 491 -8.03 28.12 7.11
N GLN A 492 -8.98 28.15 6.17
CA GLN A 492 -10.24 27.42 6.33
C GLN A 492 -10.00 25.90 6.13
N PRO A 493 -10.56 25.05 7.00
CA PRO A 493 -10.33 23.59 7.02
C PRO A 493 -10.79 22.83 5.77
#